data_AF-A0A0F3RMP2-F1
#
_entry.id   AF-A0A0F3RMP2-F1
#
_cell.length_a   1.000
_cell.length_b   1.000
_cell.length_c   1.000
_cell.angle_alpha   90.00
_cell.angle_beta   90.00
_cell.angle_gamma   90.00
#
_symmetry.space_group_name_H-M   'P 1'
#
loop_
_entity.id
_entity.type
_entity.pdbx_description
1 polymer ?
#
loop_
_entity_poly.entity_id
_entity_poly.type
_entity_poly.pdbx_seq_one_letter_code
_entity_poly.pdbx_strand_id
1 'polypeptide(L)'
;MGSEYLLIDWQAMPDSEIKRKATAALVHFMKYIHNQPDIIELWAKFFDTLQEIAQKDKENGFLYIKALLHYTISKVSKDEQPRLKQLLDENLSIEDRKRIMGTIAAQYIDEGRAEAAQELAMNLLKAGFSVEFISENTGLSKEEVINLKNNIEY
;
A
#
# COMPACT_ATOMS: atom_id res chain seq x y z
N MET A 1 23.95 3.68 26.60
CA MET A 1 22.63 4.15 27.07
C MET A 1 21.66 3.90 25.94
N GLY A 2 20.82 2.87 26.04
CA GLY A 2 19.77 2.63 25.05
C GLY A 2 18.75 3.75 25.13
N SER A 3 18.46 4.42 24.01
CA SER A 3 17.37 5.38 23.95
C SER A 3 16.08 4.66 24.33
N GLU A 4 15.44 5.07 25.42
CA GLU A 4 14.11 4.57 25.78
C GLU A 4 13.17 4.87 24.60
N TYR A 5 12.57 3.82 24.04
CA TYR A 5 11.58 3.96 22.99
C TYR A 5 10.32 4.56 23.62
N LEU A 6 10.03 5.82 23.30
CA LEU A 6 8.84 6.50 23.75
C LEU A 6 7.63 5.94 23.00
N LEU A 7 6.70 5.29 23.71
CA LEU A 7 5.40 4.95 23.17
C LEU A 7 4.56 6.23 23.11
N ILE A 8 4.05 6.55 21.93
CA ILE A 8 3.24 7.75 21.68
C ILE A 8 1.84 7.30 21.30
N ASP A 9 0.84 7.73 22.07
CA ASP A 9 -0.56 7.56 21.70
C ASP A 9 -0.95 8.59 20.63
N TRP A 10 -1.21 8.11 19.42
CA TRP A 10 -1.59 8.97 18.29
C TRP A 10 -3.06 9.40 18.36
N GLN A 11 -3.92 8.65 19.04
CA GLN A 11 -5.34 9.02 19.17
C GLN A 11 -5.51 10.23 20.09
N ALA A 12 -4.75 10.29 21.17
CA ALA A 12 -4.75 11.42 22.10
C ALA A 12 -4.01 12.67 21.58
N MET A 13 -3.21 12.53 20.52
CA MET A 13 -2.38 13.63 20.00
C MET A 13 -3.22 14.69 19.25
N PRO A 14 -3.07 15.99 19.55
CA PRO A 14 -3.73 17.06 18.81
C PRO A 14 -3.26 17.13 17.35
N ASP A 15 -4.17 17.45 16.42
CA ASP A 15 -3.83 17.54 14.99
C ASP A 15 -2.79 18.62 14.69
N SER A 16 -2.76 19.69 15.49
CA SER A 16 -1.73 20.73 15.42
C SER A 16 -0.32 20.18 15.71
N GLU A 17 -0.20 19.15 16.55
CA GLU A 17 1.06 18.48 16.82
C GLU A 17 1.41 17.47 15.72
N ILE A 18 0.42 16.71 15.23
CA ILE A 18 0.59 15.78 14.09
C ILE A 18 1.18 16.52 12.89
N LYS A 19 0.67 17.72 12.58
CA LYS A 19 1.14 18.57 11.47
C LYS A 19 2.64 18.89 11.50
N ARG A 20 3.26 18.85 12.68
CA ARG A 20 4.69 19.16 12.87
C ARG A 20 5.60 17.95 12.66
N LYS A 21 5.05 16.74 12.49
CA LYS A 21 5.82 15.51 12.28
C LYS A 21 6.16 15.32 10.80
N ALA A 22 7.32 14.73 10.53
CA ALA A 22 7.71 14.35 9.17
C ALA A 22 6.75 13.32 8.54
N THR A 23 6.11 12.49 9.38
CA THR A 23 5.14 11.46 8.99
C THR A 23 3.69 11.88 9.15
N ALA A 24 3.41 13.19 9.20
CA ALA A 24 2.10 13.74 9.54
C ALA A 24 0.93 13.14 8.74
N ALA A 25 1.12 12.87 7.44
CA ALA A 25 0.08 12.26 6.59
C ALA A 25 -0.30 10.86 7.08
N LEU A 26 0.70 10.01 7.32
CA LEU A 26 0.50 8.66 7.81
C LEU A 26 -0.18 8.64 9.19
N VAL A 27 0.32 9.48 10.11
CA VAL A 27 -0.22 9.56 11.48
C VAL A 27 -1.67 10.06 11.47
N HIS A 28 -1.98 11.08 10.67
CA HIS A 28 -3.35 11.59 10.53
C HIS A 28 -4.30 10.52 9.99
N PHE A 29 -3.91 9.83 8.91
CA PHE A 29 -4.73 8.75 8.38
C PHE A 29 -4.92 7.64 9.42
N MET A 30 -3.86 7.14 10.04
CA MET A 30 -3.96 6.06 11.03
C MET A 30 -4.82 6.44 12.25
N LYS A 31 -4.81 7.71 12.66
CA LYS A 31 -5.67 8.23 13.73
C LYS A 31 -7.17 8.12 13.37
N TYR A 32 -7.54 8.42 12.13
CA TYR A 32 -8.95 8.56 11.73
C TYR A 32 -9.52 7.37 10.95
N ILE A 33 -8.68 6.54 10.32
CA ILE A 33 -9.10 5.49 9.39
C ILE A 33 -9.99 4.41 10.04
N HIS A 34 -9.84 4.17 11.34
CA HIS A 34 -10.65 3.19 12.07
C HIS A 34 -12.00 3.75 12.52
N ASN A 35 -12.11 5.07 12.66
CA ASN A 35 -13.29 5.75 13.18
C ASN A 35 -14.11 6.43 12.07
N GLN A 36 -13.61 6.43 10.83
CA GLN A 36 -14.25 7.07 9.70
C GLN A 36 -14.74 6.00 8.70
N PRO A 37 -16.06 5.69 8.67
CA PRO A 37 -16.59 4.64 7.81
C PRO A 37 -16.48 4.99 6.32
N ASP A 38 -16.45 6.29 5.99
CA ASP A 38 -16.21 6.78 4.65
C ASP A 38 -14.75 7.23 4.49
N ILE A 39 -13.93 6.35 3.91
CA ILE A 39 -12.51 6.62 3.66
C ILE A 39 -12.27 7.70 2.60
N ILE A 40 -13.23 7.93 1.69
CA ILE A 40 -13.12 8.98 0.66
C ILE A 40 -13.29 10.35 1.32
N GLU A 41 -14.18 10.45 2.30
CA GLU A 41 -14.32 11.66 3.12
C GLU A 41 -13.07 11.97 3.96
N LEU A 42 -12.34 10.93 4.40
CA LEU A 42 -11.04 11.12 5.07
C LEU A 42 -10.01 11.75 4.11
N TRP A 43 -9.97 11.30 2.85
CA TRP A 43 -9.13 11.92 1.82
C TRP A 43 -9.53 13.37 1.52
N ALA A 44 -10.82 13.67 1.44
CA ALA A 44 -11.29 15.03 1.21
C ALA A 44 -10.80 15.98 2.32
N LYS A 45 -10.99 15.59 3.59
CA LYS A 45 -10.47 16.33 4.74
C LYS A 45 -8.95 16.43 4.74
N PHE A 46 -8.24 15.36 4.32
CA PHE A 46 -6.79 15.39 4.24
C PHE A 46 -6.30 16.43 3.24
N PHE A 47 -6.86 16.47 2.03
CA PHE A 47 -6.45 17.46 1.04
C PHE A 47 -6.79 18.89 1.45
N ASP A 48 -7.94 19.10 2.13
CA ASP A 48 -8.35 20.41 2.65
C ASP A 48 -7.46 20.89 3.81
N THR A 49 -7.17 20.03 4.79
CA THR A 49 -6.55 20.44 6.06
C THR A 49 -5.03 20.23 6.13
N LEU A 50 -4.48 19.40 5.25
CA LEU A 50 -3.08 18.95 5.26
C LEU A 50 -2.40 19.10 3.88
N GLN A 51 -2.85 20.07 3.06
CA GLN A 51 -2.26 20.34 1.75
C GLN A 51 -0.73 20.55 1.79
N GLU A 52 -0.22 21.25 2.80
CA GLU A 52 1.22 21.46 2.99
C GLU A 52 1.99 20.14 3.19
N ILE A 53 1.37 19.15 3.83
CA ILE A 53 1.99 17.85 4.05
C ILE A 53 1.94 17.02 2.78
N ALA A 54 0.85 17.10 2.01
CA ALA A 54 0.80 16.49 0.69
C ALA A 54 1.90 17.05 -0.24
N GLN A 55 2.19 18.36 -0.14
CA GLN A 55 3.27 19.00 -0.88
C GLN A 55 4.66 18.51 -0.43
N LYS A 56 4.89 18.34 0.88
CA LYS A 56 6.14 17.75 1.39
C LYS A 56 6.32 16.30 0.98
N ASP A 57 5.25 15.50 0.97
CA ASP A 57 5.31 14.12 0.50
C ASP A 57 5.58 14.06 -1.02
N LYS A 58 5.06 15.02 -1.79
CA LYS A 58 5.36 15.19 -3.22
C LYS A 58 6.85 15.38 -3.49
N GLU A 59 7.53 16.22 -2.71
CA GLU A 59 8.98 16.44 -2.80
C GLU A 59 9.76 15.13 -2.56
N ASN A 60 9.21 14.22 -1.76
CA ASN A 60 9.76 12.90 -1.47
C ASN A 60 9.22 11.78 -2.39
N GLY A 61 8.61 12.13 -3.53
CA GLY A 61 8.16 11.15 -4.52
C GLY A 61 6.82 10.47 -4.21
N PHE A 62 5.99 11.07 -3.35
CA PHE A 62 4.69 10.56 -2.89
C PHE A 62 4.77 9.25 -2.09
N LEU A 63 5.75 9.12 -1.18
CA LEU A 63 5.94 7.87 -0.43
C LEU A 63 4.68 7.50 0.37
N TYR A 64 4.16 8.44 1.17
CA TYR A 64 3.02 8.17 2.04
C TYR A 64 1.70 8.17 1.27
N ILE A 65 1.51 9.10 0.33
CA ILE A 65 0.28 9.18 -0.48
C ILE A 65 0.11 7.90 -1.32
N LYS A 66 1.19 7.35 -1.90
CA LYS A 66 1.12 6.07 -2.62
C LYS A 66 0.69 4.92 -1.71
N ALA A 67 1.32 4.79 -0.54
CA ALA A 67 1.00 3.72 0.40
C ALA A 67 -0.46 3.79 0.87
N LEU A 68 -0.93 4.99 1.22
CA LEU A 68 -2.31 5.23 1.65
C LEU A 68 -3.31 5.00 0.51
N LEU A 69 -2.99 5.37 -0.73
CA LEU A 69 -3.86 5.13 -1.88
C LEU A 69 -3.96 3.66 -2.24
N HIS A 70 -2.86 2.90 -2.19
CA HIS A 70 -2.90 1.46 -2.37
C HIS A 70 -3.86 0.80 -1.35
N TYR A 71 -3.73 1.15 -0.07
CA TYR A 71 -4.67 0.70 0.96
C TYR A 71 -6.11 1.10 0.62
N THR A 72 -6.34 2.36 0.27
CA THR A 72 -7.68 2.89 0.00
C THR A 72 -8.35 2.19 -1.18
N ILE A 73 -7.64 2.01 -2.29
CA ILE A 73 -8.17 1.36 -3.51
C ILE A 73 -8.65 -0.07 -3.19
N SER A 74 -7.94 -0.79 -2.31
CA SER A 74 -8.33 -2.14 -1.88
C SER A 74 -9.58 -2.18 -0.99
N LYS A 75 -9.93 -1.06 -0.34
CA LYS A 75 -11.06 -0.96 0.62
C LYS A 75 -12.30 -0.29 0.04
N VAL A 76 -12.14 0.54 -0.98
CA VAL A 76 -13.25 1.22 -1.67
C VAL A 76 -13.92 0.24 -2.65
N SER A 77 -15.23 0.10 -2.53
CA SER A 77 -16.03 -0.75 -3.41
C SER A 77 -16.01 -0.24 -4.86
N LYS A 78 -16.27 -1.12 -5.84
CA LYS A 78 -16.19 -0.79 -7.27
C LYS A 78 -17.10 0.38 -7.67
N ASP A 79 -18.26 0.50 -7.05
CA ASP A 79 -19.24 1.56 -7.26
C ASP A 79 -18.79 2.92 -6.73
N GLU A 80 -17.93 2.97 -5.72
CA GLU A 80 -17.38 4.21 -5.13
C GLU A 80 -16.02 4.61 -5.76
N GLN A 81 -15.40 3.76 -6.59
CA GLN A 81 -14.16 4.08 -7.31
C GLN A 81 -14.27 5.37 -8.17
N PRO A 82 -15.38 5.65 -8.88
CA PRO A 82 -15.55 6.91 -9.60
C PRO A 82 -15.48 8.14 -8.69
N ARG A 83 -16.02 8.05 -7.48
CA ARG A 83 -16.00 9.13 -6.48
C ARG A 83 -14.59 9.37 -5.96
N LEU A 84 -13.84 8.31 -5.66
CA LEU A 84 -12.42 8.42 -5.31
C LEU A 84 -11.62 9.05 -6.46
N LYS A 85 -11.85 8.62 -7.70
CA LYS A 85 -11.19 9.18 -8.88
C LYS A 85 -11.48 10.68 -9.02
N GLN A 86 -12.73 11.10 -8.88
CA GLN A 86 -13.12 12.50 -8.94
C GLN A 86 -12.39 13.33 -7.89
N LEU A 87 -12.35 12.84 -6.64
CA LEU A 87 -11.64 13.52 -5.56
C LEU A 87 -10.15 13.71 -5.90
N LEU A 88 -9.49 12.70 -6.46
CA LEU A 88 -8.10 12.80 -6.88
C LEU A 88 -7.92 13.76 -8.06
N ASP A 89 -8.86 13.77 -9.02
CA ASP A 89 -8.84 14.69 -10.16
C ASP A 89 -8.94 16.15 -9.73
N GLU A 90 -9.72 16.44 -8.68
CA GLU A 90 -9.92 17.76 -8.09
C GLU A 90 -8.72 18.25 -7.25
N ASN A 91 -8.01 17.33 -6.59
CA ASN A 91 -6.98 17.68 -5.59
C ASN A 91 -5.53 17.49 -6.06
N LEU A 92 -5.29 16.75 -7.15
CA LEU A 92 -3.95 16.46 -7.65
C LEU A 92 -3.81 16.90 -9.11
N SER A 93 -2.62 17.35 -9.51
CA SER A 93 -2.35 17.64 -10.93
C SER A 93 -2.36 16.36 -11.79
N ILE A 94 -2.58 16.50 -13.10
CA ILE A 94 -2.54 15.36 -14.04
C ILE A 94 -1.20 14.62 -13.95
N GLU A 95 -0.09 15.35 -13.80
CA GLU A 95 1.25 14.77 -13.70
C GLU A 95 1.43 13.97 -12.40
N ASP A 96 0.96 14.52 -11.28
CA ASP A 96 1.01 13.84 -9.99
C ASP A 96 0.19 12.55 -10.01
N ARG A 97 -1.01 12.59 -10.58
CA ARG A 97 -1.86 11.40 -10.74
C ARG A 97 -1.18 10.34 -11.60
N LYS A 98 -0.56 10.71 -12.72
CA LYS A 98 0.19 9.78 -13.57
C LYS A 98 1.34 9.12 -12.81
N ARG A 99 2.10 9.90 -12.04
CA ARG A 99 3.24 9.40 -11.25
C ARG A 99 2.79 8.41 -10.17
N ILE A 100 1.71 8.73 -9.47
CA ILE A 100 1.14 7.88 -8.41
C ILE A 100 0.52 6.61 -9.01
N MET A 101 -0.42 6.77 -9.95
CA MET A 101 -1.18 5.66 -10.52
C MET A 101 -0.30 4.74 -11.37
N GLY A 102 0.68 5.28 -12.09
CA GLY A 102 1.65 4.47 -12.83
C GLY A 102 2.45 3.55 -11.92
N THR A 103 2.80 4.01 -10.70
CA THR A 103 3.50 3.19 -9.70
C THR A 103 2.59 2.08 -9.16
N ILE A 104 1.35 2.42 -8.80
CA ILE A 104 0.39 1.44 -8.28
C ILE A 104 0.04 0.39 -9.33
N ALA A 105 -0.15 0.79 -10.58
CA ALA A 105 -0.41 -0.14 -11.68
C ALA A 105 0.78 -1.08 -11.93
N ALA A 106 2.01 -0.57 -11.90
CA ALA A 106 3.20 -1.41 -12.00
C ALA A 106 3.26 -2.45 -10.86
N GLN A 107 2.97 -2.02 -9.63
CA GLN A 107 2.92 -2.93 -8.48
C GLN A 107 1.87 -4.04 -8.66
N TYR A 108 0.65 -3.73 -9.10
CA TYR A 108 -0.37 -4.77 -9.37
C TYR A 108 0.05 -5.76 -10.48
N ILE A 109 0.78 -5.27 -11.49
CA ILE A 109 1.32 -6.14 -12.55
C ILE A 109 2.40 -7.08 -11.98
N ASP A 110 3.28 -6.56 -11.10
CA ASP A 110 4.30 -7.36 -10.42
C ASP A 110 3.68 -8.40 -9.48
N GLU A 111 2.69 -8.01 -8.68
CA GLU A 111 1.93 -8.90 -7.78
C GLU A 111 1.24 -10.01 -8.58
N GLY A 112 0.53 -9.67 -9.66
CA GLY A 112 -0.12 -10.68 -10.51
C GLY A 112 0.85 -11.66 -11.18
N ARG A 113 2.06 -11.21 -11.56
CA ARG A 113 3.12 -12.10 -12.06
C ARG A 113 3.64 -13.04 -10.97
N ALA A 114 3.86 -12.51 -9.76
CA ALA A 114 4.32 -13.30 -8.63
C ALA A 114 3.29 -14.36 -8.22
N GLU A 115 2.01 -13.98 -8.16
CA GLU A 115 0.89 -14.90 -7.89
C GLU A 115 0.81 -16.02 -8.93
N ALA A 116 0.90 -15.69 -10.23
CA ALA A 116 0.89 -16.70 -11.30
C ALA A 116 2.08 -17.66 -11.21
N ALA A 117 3.27 -17.16 -10.87
CA ALA A 117 4.46 -17.97 -10.67
C ALA A 117 4.30 -18.92 -9.47
N GLN A 118 3.73 -18.44 -8.36
CA GLN A 118 3.43 -19.24 -7.18
C GLN A 118 2.36 -20.30 -7.45
N GLU A 119 1.28 -19.96 -8.16
CA GLU A 119 0.22 -20.90 -8.54
C GLU A 119 0.77 -22.02 -9.43
N LEU A 120 1.60 -21.67 -10.42
CA LEU A 120 2.27 -22.66 -11.26
C LEU A 120 3.20 -23.56 -10.44
N ALA A 121 4.01 -22.99 -9.54
CA ALA A 121 4.89 -23.75 -8.65
C ALA A 121 4.11 -24.74 -7.77
N MET A 122 2.99 -24.29 -7.20
CA MET A 122 2.09 -25.10 -6.38
C MET A 122 1.51 -26.29 -7.16
N ASN A 123 1.05 -26.06 -8.40
CA ASN A 123 0.52 -27.11 -9.26
C ASN A 123 1.58 -28.14 -9.64
N LEU A 124 2.81 -27.69 -9.94
CA LEU A 124 3.93 -28.57 -10.26
C LEU A 124 4.41 -29.38 -9.05
N LEU A 125 4.45 -28.78 -7.84
CA LEU A 125 4.74 -29.50 -6.59
C LEU A 125 3.74 -30.63 -6.35
N LYS A 126 2.44 -30.33 -6.50
CA LYS A 126 1.36 -31.33 -6.36
C LYS A 126 1.44 -32.46 -7.39
N ALA A 127 1.95 -32.15 -8.58
CA ALA A 127 2.19 -33.14 -9.63
C ALA A 127 3.51 -33.94 -9.45
N GLY A 128 4.30 -33.64 -8.39
CA GLY A 128 5.51 -34.39 -8.05
C GLY A 128 6.78 -33.96 -8.77
N PHE A 129 6.79 -32.78 -9.41
CA PHE A 129 8.00 -32.25 -10.05
C PHE A 129 9.05 -31.81 -9.01
N SER A 130 10.33 -31.87 -9.40
CA SER A 130 11.45 -31.49 -8.52
C SER A 130 11.53 -29.98 -8.30
N VAL A 131 12.12 -29.59 -7.17
CA VAL A 131 12.40 -28.18 -6.82
C VAL A 131 13.23 -27.50 -7.91
N GLU A 132 14.23 -28.20 -8.46
CA GLU A 132 15.04 -27.76 -9.59
C GLU A 132 14.17 -27.40 -10.81
N PHE A 133 13.32 -28.33 -11.25
CA PHE A 133 12.48 -28.13 -12.43
C PHE A 133 11.51 -26.96 -12.23
N ILE A 134 10.93 -26.85 -11.04
CA ILE A 134 9.98 -25.78 -10.71
C ILE A 134 10.68 -24.42 -10.71
N SER A 135 11.87 -24.32 -10.11
CA SER A 135 12.65 -23.09 -10.07
C SER A 135 12.98 -22.58 -11.48
N GLU A 136 13.38 -23.48 -12.39
CA GLU A 136 13.70 -23.14 -13.78
C GLU A 136 12.49 -22.67 -14.60
N ASN A 137 11.30 -23.21 -14.32
CA ASN A 137 10.10 -22.95 -15.13
C ASN A 137 9.18 -21.85 -14.57
N THR A 138 9.36 -21.46 -13.31
CA THR A 138 8.53 -20.43 -12.64
C THR A 138 9.29 -19.13 -12.42
N GLY A 139 10.62 -19.16 -12.47
CA GLY A 139 11.45 -18.01 -12.11
C GLY A 139 11.59 -17.78 -10.60
N LEU A 140 10.98 -18.63 -9.77
CA LEU A 140 11.18 -18.64 -8.32
C LEU A 140 12.55 -19.24 -7.98
N SER A 141 13.16 -18.75 -6.91
CA SER A 141 14.34 -19.38 -6.31
C SER A 141 13.99 -20.73 -5.69
N LYS A 142 15.00 -21.60 -5.56
CA LYS A 142 14.83 -22.90 -4.88
C LYS A 142 14.31 -22.76 -3.45
N GLU A 143 14.72 -21.71 -2.74
CA GLU A 143 14.30 -21.45 -1.36
C GLU A 143 12.81 -21.09 -1.29
N GLU A 144 12.32 -20.25 -2.22
CA GLU A 144 10.89 -19.94 -2.34
C GLU A 144 10.05 -21.20 -2.62
N VAL A 145 10.52 -22.07 -3.52
CA VAL A 145 9.84 -23.33 -3.84
C VAL A 145 9.83 -24.30 -2.64
N ILE A 146 10.93 -24.39 -1.88
CA ILE A 146 10.99 -25.20 -0.65
C ILE A 146 9.99 -24.67 0.40
N ASN A 147 9.92 -23.35 0.58
CA ASN A 147 8.96 -22.75 1.50
C ASN A 147 7.51 -23.04 1.10
N LEU A 148 7.19 -22.95 -0.20
CA LEU A 148 5.88 -23.35 -0.72
C LEU A 148 5.58 -24.82 -0.45
N LYS A 149 6.55 -25.71 -0.67
CA LYS A 149 6.40 -27.15 -0.41
C LYS A 149 6.10 -27.44 1.06
N ASN A 150 6.82 -26.81 1.98
CA ASN A 150 6.61 -26.97 3.41
C ASN A 150 5.19 -26.56 3.85
N ASN A 151 4.56 -25.60 3.16
CA ASN A 151 3.18 -25.18 3.44
C ASN A 151 2.10 -26.14 2.88
N ILE A 152 2.46 -27.12 2.05
CA ILE A 152 1.54 -28.15 1.50
C ILE A 152 1.53 -29.40 2.37
N GLU A 153 2.64 -29.70 3.04
CA GLU A 153 2.84 -30.92 3.83
C GLU A 153 2.27 -30.84 5.27
N TYR A 154 1.56 -29.75 5.61
CA TYR A 154 0.73 -29.59 6.82
C TYR A 154 -0.75 -29.45 6.47
#